data_AF-A0A1J5APM2-F1
#
_entry.id   AF-A0A1J5APM2-F1
#
_cell.length_a   1.000
_cell.length_b   1.000
_cell.length_c   1.000
_cell.angle_alpha   90.00
_cell.angle_beta   90.00
_cell.angle_gamma   90.00
#
_symmetry.space_group_name_H-M   'P 1'
#
loop_
_entity.id
_entity.type
_entity.pdbx_description
1 polymer ?
#
loop_
_entity_poly.entity_id
_entity_poly.type
_entity_poly.pdbx_seq_one_letter_code
_entity_poly.pdbx_strand_id
1 'polypeptide(L)'
;MNYFLSRNCYILLFVLFFFPTTLKANSLNDSISLKISRPEIIWAVFHPFKIHKALLISKETIVITDSIANSGLLVGYNGGKLDAFKHCLWSALLCQEIGKQAASALTKAHEKGNRIAYRRMKKPNLIIYSIMDAANNQVGIEIGSHKMNRLKTIFEVIDTLEKGKLLYI
;
A
#
# COMPACT_ATOMS: atom_id res chain seq x y z
N MET A 1 30.97 32.93 42.55
CA MET A 1 31.10 33.63 41.25
C MET A 1 32.26 33.01 40.51
N ASN A 2 31.96 32.23 39.45
CA ASN A 2 32.83 31.71 38.37
C ASN A 2 32.27 30.35 37.93
N TYR A 3 31.32 30.37 36.98
CA TYR A 3 30.90 29.20 36.24
C TYR A 3 31.87 29.01 35.07
N PHE A 4 32.66 27.94 35.11
CA PHE A 4 33.51 27.51 34.00
C PHE A 4 32.69 26.58 33.10
N LEU A 5 32.41 27.06 31.89
CA LEU A 5 31.85 26.30 30.77
C LEU A 5 32.89 25.29 30.27
N SER A 6 32.60 23.98 30.32
CA SER A 6 33.33 22.96 29.54
C SER A 6 32.44 22.34 28.46
N ARG A 7 32.38 23.11 27.39
CA ARG A 7 32.28 22.78 25.96
C ARG A 7 32.63 21.31 25.60
N ASN A 8 31.69 20.38 25.78
CA ASN A 8 31.79 19.00 25.26
C ASN A 8 30.43 18.48 24.73
N CYS A 9 29.76 19.27 23.89
CA CYS A 9 28.53 18.85 23.22
C CYS A 9 28.58 18.90 21.68
N TYR A 10 29.75 19.10 21.07
CA TYR A 10 29.85 19.35 19.61
C TYR A 10 30.62 18.30 18.82
N ILE A 11 31.06 17.18 19.41
CA ILE A 11 31.87 16.16 18.70
C ILE A 11 31.02 15.01 18.14
N LEU A 12 29.73 14.90 18.47
CA LEU A 12 28.84 13.91 17.83
C LEU A 12 28.13 14.41 16.56
N LEU A 13 28.45 15.63 16.08
CA LEU A 13 27.83 16.23 14.89
C LEU A 13 28.75 16.32 13.66
N PHE A 14 29.93 15.69 13.70
CA PHE A 14 30.96 15.87 12.67
C PHE A 14 31.24 14.65 11.78
N VAL A 15 30.47 13.56 11.87
CA VAL A 15 30.79 12.29 11.18
C VAL A 15 29.94 11.97 9.93
N LEU A 16 28.95 12.78 9.55
CA LEU A 16 28.08 12.44 8.39
C LEU A 16 28.21 13.35 7.16
N PHE A 17 29.18 14.26 7.10
CA PHE A 17 29.29 15.24 6.01
C PHE A 17 30.35 14.93 4.92
N PHE A 18 31.07 13.79 4.99
CA PHE A 18 32.17 13.51 4.05
C PHE A 18 32.24 12.07 3.53
N PHE A 19 31.11 11.52 3.07
CA PHE A 19 31.15 10.44 2.08
C PHE A 19 30.27 10.82 0.89
N PRO A 20 30.85 11.26 -0.24
CA PRO A 20 30.12 11.29 -1.49
C PRO A 20 30.01 9.85 -1.98
N THR A 21 29.05 9.08 -1.46
CA THR A 21 28.62 7.88 -2.16
C THR A 21 27.91 8.36 -3.41
N THR A 22 28.52 8.19 -4.57
CA THR A 22 27.86 8.32 -5.87
C THR A 22 26.85 7.19 -5.99
N LEU A 23 25.69 7.36 -5.33
CA LEU A 23 24.53 6.53 -5.56
C LEU A 23 24.07 6.82 -6.98
N LYS A 24 24.55 6.03 -7.94
CA LYS A 24 23.89 5.89 -9.24
C LYS A 24 22.52 5.27 -8.96
N ALA A 25 21.51 6.13 -8.84
CA ALA A 25 20.13 5.70 -8.93
C ALA A 25 19.91 5.22 -10.38
N ASN A 26 19.92 3.90 -10.60
CA ASN A 26 19.39 3.34 -11.84
C ASN A 26 17.91 3.74 -11.89
N SER A 27 17.52 4.58 -12.85
CA SER A 27 16.13 4.87 -13.10
C SER A 27 15.46 3.56 -13.52
N LEU A 28 14.74 2.93 -12.60
CA LEU A 28 13.84 1.86 -12.96
C LEU A 28 12.85 2.44 -13.96
N ASN A 29 12.77 1.77 -15.10
CA ASN A 29 11.86 2.09 -16.20
C ASN A 29 10.42 1.95 -15.69
N ASP A 30 9.89 3.01 -15.05
CA ASP A 30 8.60 3.00 -14.37
C ASP A 30 7.49 3.32 -15.38
N SER A 31 7.04 2.29 -16.11
CA SER A 31 5.76 2.34 -16.83
C SER A 31 4.55 2.27 -15.87
N ILE A 32 4.77 1.99 -14.58
CA ILE A 32 3.73 1.96 -13.53
C ILE A 32 3.98 3.11 -12.56
N SER A 33 3.45 4.30 -12.87
CA SER A 33 3.49 5.44 -11.94
C SER A 33 2.49 5.22 -10.80
N LEU A 34 2.96 4.70 -9.66
CA LEU A 34 2.15 4.65 -8.44
C LEU A 34 2.03 6.08 -7.88
N LYS A 35 0.82 6.64 -7.90
CA LYS A 35 0.57 7.96 -7.32
C LYS A 35 0.50 7.83 -5.80
N ILE A 36 1.59 8.20 -5.13
CA ILE A 36 1.70 8.13 -3.66
C ILE A 36 1.06 9.38 -3.03
N SER A 37 0.15 9.17 -2.09
CA SER A 37 -0.51 10.22 -1.32
C SER A 37 0.28 10.61 -0.06
N ARG A 38 0.01 11.80 0.50
CA ARG A 38 0.65 12.25 1.76
C ARG A 38 0.48 11.26 2.92
N PRO A 39 -0.71 10.66 3.18
CA PRO A 39 -0.84 9.63 4.19
C PRO A 39 0.09 8.42 3.98
N GLU A 40 0.27 7.98 2.73
CA GLU A 40 1.16 6.86 2.41
C GLU A 40 2.64 7.23 2.60
N ILE A 41 3.03 8.48 2.31
CA ILE A 41 4.38 8.99 2.64
C ILE A 41 4.61 8.94 4.15
N ILE A 42 3.64 9.40 4.94
CA ILE A 42 3.75 9.36 6.41
C ILE A 42 3.90 7.91 6.87
N TRP A 43 3.07 6.99 6.35
CA TRP A 43 3.18 5.57 6.67
C TRP A 43 4.57 5.02 6.34
N ALA A 44 5.12 5.37 5.17
CA ALA A 44 6.44 4.93 4.73
C ALA A 44 7.55 5.40 5.68
N VAL A 45 7.52 6.67 6.09
CA VAL A 45 8.48 7.24 7.07
C VAL A 45 8.48 6.43 8.38
N PHE A 46 7.33 5.98 8.85
CA PHE A 46 7.22 5.17 10.07
C PHE A 46 7.49 3.67 9.87
N HIS A 47 7.64 3.20 8.62
CA HIS A 47 7.82 1.78 8.31
C HIS A 47 8.97 1.53 7.29
N PRO A 48 10.17 2.08 7.48
CA PRO A 48 11.24 2.11 6.47
C PRO A 48 11.62 0.71 5.94
N PHE A 49 11.67 -0.29 6.82
CA PHE A 49 12.03 -1.68 6.46
C PHE A 49 10.92 -2.44 5.70
N LYS A 50 9.70 -1.89 5.63
CA LYS A 50 8.54 -2.52 4.98
C LYS A 50 8.19 -1.87 3.64
N ILE A 51 8.70 -0.66 3.36
CA ILE A 51 8.39 0.10 2.14
C ILE A 51 8.69 -0.74 0.89
N HIS A 52 9.89 -1.32 0.81
CA HIS A 52 10.30 -2.07 -0.37
C HIS A 52 9.38 -3.26 -0.65
N LYS A 53 9.03 -4.03 0.39
CA LYS A 53 8.08 -5.15 0.28
C LYS A 53 6.70 -4.68 -0.15
N ALA A 54 6.19 -3.60 0.46
CA ALA A 54 4.89 -3.04 0.13
C ALA A 54 4.84 -2.56 -1.34
N LEU A 55 5.92 -1.97 -1.85
CA LEU A 55 6.03 -1.54 -3.24
C LEU A 55 6.02 -2.74 -4.20
N LEU A 56 6.80 -3.79 -3.90
CA LEU A 56 6.81 -5.02 -4.69
C LEU A 56 5.43 -5.67 -4.76
N ILE A 57 4.75 -5.81 -3.62
CA ILE A 57 3.39 -6.36 -3.56
C ILE A 57 2.39 -5.50 -4.32
N SER A 58 2.54 -4.17 -4.29
CA SER A 58 1.64 -3.29 -5.04
C SER A 58 1.82 -3.47 -6.55
N LYS A 59 3.07 -3.61 -7.02
CA LYS A 59 3.36 -3.92 -8.44
C LYS A 59 2.86 -5.32 -8.82
N GLU A 60 3.11 -6.33 -7.99
CA GLU A 60 2.62 -7.70 -8.18
C GLU A 60 1.09 -7.75 -8.30
N THR A 61 0.38 -7.05 -7.41
CA THR A 61 -1.09 -7.04 -7.42
C THR A 61 -1.66 -6.41 -8.69
N ILE A 62 -1.02 -5.35 -9.21
CA ILE A 62 -1.41 -4.74 -10.49
C ILE A 62 -1.26 -5.76 -11.63
N VAL A 63 -0.11 -6.42 -11.74
CA VAL A 63 0.14 -7.43 -12.79
C VAL A 63 -0.88 -8.57 -12.74
N ILE A 64 -1.20 -9.07 -11.54
CA ILE A 64 -2.21 -10.12 -11.37
C ILE A 64 -3.60 -9.62 -11.78
N THR A 65 -3.97 -8.41 -11.35
CA THR A 65 -5.26 -7.79 -11.67
C THR A 65 -5.42 -7.60 -13.17
N ASP A 66 -4.39 -7.07 -13.85
CA ASP A 66 -4.40 -6.87 -15.30
C ASP A 66 -4.49 -8.21 -16.04
N SER A 67 -3.81 -9.24 -15.54
CA SER A 67 -3.89 -10.59 -16.10
C SER A 67 -5.31 -11.18 -15.99
N ILE A 68 -5.99 -10.97 -14.86
CA ILE A 68 -7.38 -11.39 -14.64
C ILE A 68 -8.37 -10.57 -15.47
N ALA A 69 -8.11 -9.28 -15.66
CA ALA A 69 -8.91 -8.45 -16.54
C ALA A 69 -8.82 -8.93 -18.00
N ASN A 70 -7.60 -9.24 -18.46
CA ASN A 70 -7.34 -9.72 -19.82
C ASN A 70 -7.91 -11.12 -20.10
N SER A 71 -8.08 -11.96 -19.08
CA SER A 71 -8.75 -13.26 -19.25
C SER A 71 -10.27 -13.15 -19.40
N GLY A 72 -10.85 -11.99 -19.09
CA GLY A 72 -12.30 -11.78 -19.08
C GLY A 72 -13.01 -12.43 -17.88
N LEU A 73 -12.26 -13.00 -16.93
CA LEU A 73 -12.83 -13.67 -15.75
C LEU A 73 -13.56 -12.69 -14.84
N LEU A 74 -12.96 -11.52 -14.60
CA LEU A 74 -13.56 -10.44 -13.81
C LEU A 74 -13.51 -9.13 -14.60
N VAL A 75 -14.63 -8.42 -14.59
CA VAL A 75 -14.79 -7.12 -15.27
C VAL A 75 -15.21 -6.03 -14.29
N GLY A 76 -15.03 -4.77 -14.70
CA GLY A 76 -15.44 -3.60 -13.93
C GLY A 76 -14.30 -3.00 -13.12
N TYR A 77 -13.55 -2.09 -13.73
CA TYR A 77 -12.62 -1.20 -13.05
C TYR A 77 -13.39 -0.11 -12.29
N ASN A 78 -12.81 0.41 -11.20
CA ASN A 78 -13.35 1.54 -10.42
C ASN A 78 -14.76 1.28 -9.87
N GLY A 79 -14.86 0.43 -8.84
CA GLY A 79 -16.12 0.05 -8.19
C GLY A 79 -16.59 -1.36 -8.51
N GLY A 80 -16.24 -1.92 -9.66
CA GLY A 80 -16.72 -3.24 -10.07
C GLY A 80 -16.00 -4.42 -9.40
N LYS A 81 -16.34 -5.64 -9.84
CA LYS A 81 -15.79 -6.89 -9.30
C LYS A 81 -14.27 -6.97 -9.39
N LEU A 82 -13.69 -6.50 -10.49
CA LEU A 82 -12.24 -6.48 -10.66
C LEU A 82 -11.56 -5.55 -9.64
N ASP A 83 -12.18 -4.41 -9.32
CA ASP A 83 -11.67 -3.46 -8.33
C ASP A 83 -11.75 -4.05 -6.91
N ALA A 84 -12.88 -4.68 -6.58
CA ALA A 84 -13.07 -5.39 -5.32
C ALA A 84 -12.03 -6.51 -5.12
N PHE A 85 -11.80 -7.31 -6.16
CA PHE A 85 -10.75 -8.33 -6.20
C PHE A 85 -9.37 -7.72 -5.92
N LYS A 86 -9.01 -6.66 -6.64
CA LYS A 86 -7.70 -5.98 -6.51
C LYS A 86 -7.46 -5.50 -5.08
N HIS A 87 -8.42 -4.81 -4.46
CA HIS A 87 -8.27 -4.30 -3.10
C HIS A 87 -8.17 -5.42 -2.04
N CYS A 88 -8.99 -6.47 -2.19
CA CYS A 88 -8.91 -7.63 -1.33
C CYS A 88 -7.56 -8.37 -1.48
N LEU A 89 -7.12 -8.63 -2.73
CA LEU A 89 -5.83 -9.30 -2.98
C LEU A 89 -4.66 -8.47 -2.47
N TRP A 90 -4.64 -7.16 -2.76
CA TRP A 90 -3.57 -6.26 -2.34
C TRP A 90 -3.36 -6.29 -0.83
N SER A 91 -4.45 -6.15 -0.08
CA SER A 91 -4.42 -6.15 1.37
C SER A 91 -4.04 -7.52 1.96
N ALA A 92 -4.47 -8.63 1.34
CA ALA A 92 -4.07 -9.98 1.73
C ALA A 92 -2.57 -10.21 1.57
N LEU A 93 -2.02 -9.87 0.41
CA LEU A 93 -0.59 -10.02 0.12
C LEU A 93 0.27 -9.10 1.00
N LEU A 94 -0.18 -7.86 1.25
CA LEU A 94 0.47 -6.98 2.21
C LEU A 94 0.50 -7.61 3.60
N CYS A 95 -0.63 -8.15 4.07
CA CYS A 95 -0.70 -8.79 5.39
C CYS A 95 0.31 -9.93 5.53
N GLN A 96 0.44 -10.77 4.50
CA GLN A 96 1.39 -11.89 4.48
C GLN A 96 2.86 -11.43 4.53
N GLU A 97 3.20 -10.32 3.87
CA GLU A 97 4.61 -9.89 3.72
C GLU A 97 5.10 -8.91 4.78
N ILE A 98 4.24 -8.00 5.24
CA ILE A 98 4.61 -6.92 6.16
C ILE A 98 3.89 -6.99 7.51
N GLY A 99 3.02 -7.99 7.67
CA GLY A 99 2.25 -8.26 8.88
C GLY A 99 0.96 -7.43 8.97
N LYS A 100 -0.03 -8.01 9.65
CA LYS A 100 -1.39 -7.47 9.81
C LYS A 100 -1.44 -5.99 10.21
N GLN A 101 -0.66 -5.59 11.22
CA GLN A 101 -0.70 -4.22 11.74
C GLN A 101 -0.21 -3.20 10.69
N ALA A 102 0.92 -3.49 10.03
CA ALA A 102 1.49 -2.57 9.06
C ALA A 102 0.66 -2.52 7.77
N ALA A 103 0.16 -3.68 7.31
CA ALA A 103 -0.76 -3.76 6.20
C ALA A 103 -2.06 -2.98 6.46
N SER A 104 -2.70 -3.18 7.62
CA SER A 104 -3.90 -2.43 8.01
C SER A 104 -3.65 -0.92 8.07
N ALA A 105 -2.49 -0.49 8.56
CA ALA A 105 -2.12 0.92 8.59
C ALA A 105 -1.90 1.49 7.18
N LEU A 106 -1.29 0.71 6.27
CA LEU A 106 -1.05 1.13 4.88
C LEU A 106 -2.36 1.25 4.09
N THR A 107 -3.23 0.25 4.17
CA THR A 107 -4.51 0.29 3.45
C THR A 107 -5.38 1.45 3.94
N LYS A 108 -5.42 1.71 5.26
CA LYS A 108 -6.08 2.91 5.82
C LYS A 108 -5.47 4.22 5.32
N ALA A 109 -4.15 4.29 5.18
CA ALA A 109 -3.47 5.45 4.65
C ALA A 109 -3.85 5.69 3.17
N HIS A 110 -3.88 4.63 2.36
CA HIS A 110 -4.31 4.68 0.97
C HIS A 110 -5.74 5.22 0.83
N GLU A 111 -6.70 4.66 1.58
CA GLU A 111 -8.09 5.13 1.56
C GLU A 111 -8.24 6.58 2.03
N LYS A 112 -7.47 6.97 3.04
CA LYS A 112 -7.41 8.38 3.47
C LYS A 112 -6.90 9.28 2.34
N GLY A 113 -5.91 8.82 1.59
CA GLY A 113 -5.39 9.48 0.39
C GLY A 113 -6.48 9.69 -0.65
N ASN A 114 -7.24 8.64 -0.99
CA ASN A 114 -8.34 8.66 -1.95
C ASN A 114 -9.43 9.64 -1.52
N ARG A 115 -9.89 9.59 -0.26
CA ARG A 115 -10.89 10.53 0.27
C ARG A 115 -10.44 11.98 0.20
N ILE A 116 -9.18 12.26 0.52
CA ILE A 116 -8.61 13.62 0.40
C ILE A 116 -8.62 14.06 -1.08
N ALA A 117 -8.24 13.18 -2.00
CA ALA A 117 -8.26 13.47 -3.43
C ALA A 117 -9.69 13.77 -3.93
N TYR A 118 -10.68 12.94 -3.58
CA TYR A 118 -12.08 13.15 -3.97
C TYR A 118 -12.65 14.47 -3.48
N ARG A 119 -12.37 14.83 -2.22
CA ARG A 119 -12.76 16.12 -1.65
C ARG A 119 -12.12 17.29 -2.40
N ARG A 120 -10.82 17.20 -2.71
CA ARG A 120 -10.11 18.23 -3.50
C ARG A 120 -10.66 18.38 -4.92
N MET A 121 -11.09 17.27 -5.53
CA MET A 121 -11.72 17.27 -6.84
C MET A 121 -13.19 17.70 -6.82
N LYS A 122 -13.76 18.02 -5.65
CA LYS A 122 -15.20 18.33 -5.46
C LYS A 122 -16.12 17.21 -5.98
N LYS A 123 -15.70 15.95 -5.84
CA LYS A 123 -16.46 14.76 -6.24
C LYS A 123 -16.83 13.90 -5.01
N PRO A 124 -17.74 14.37 -4.13
CA PRO A 124 -18.06 13.69 -2.87
C PRO A 124 -18.75 12.34 -3.09
N ASN A 125 -19.45 12.16 -4.21
CA ASN A 125 -20.05 10.89 -4.61
C ASN A 125 -19.01 9.77 -4.73
N LEU A 126 -17.75 10.08 -5.07
CA LEU A 126 -16.68 9.08 -5.17
C LEU A 126 -16.23 8.53 -3.80
N ILE A 127 -16.66 9.12 -2.68
CA ILE A 127 -16.35 8.61 -1.34
C ILE A 127 -16.88 7.18 -1.15
N ILE A 128 -17.97 6.82 -1.83
CA ILE A 128 -18.55 5.48 -1.75
C ILE A 128 -17.56 4.39 -2.20
N TYR A 129 -16.74 4.66 -3.22
CA TYR A 129 -15.68 3.75 -3.67
C TYR A 129 -14.64 3.53 -2.57
N SER A 130 -14.19 4.59 -1.88
CA SER A 130 -13.25 4.43 -0.76
C SER A 130 -13.87 3.78 0.50
N ILE A 131 -15.19 3.71 0.60
CA ILE A 131 -15.86 2.93 1.67
C ILE A 131 -15.86 1.45 1.27
N MET A 132 -16.21 1.16 0.02
CA MET A 132 -16.15 -0.18 -0.57
C MET A 132 -14.73 -0.76 -0.50
N ASP A 133 -13.73 -0.01 -0.96
CA ASP A 133 -12.31 -0.40 -0.93
C ASP A 133 -11.84 -0.67 0.51
N ALA A 134 -12.21 0.18 1.46
CA ALA A 134 -11.90 -0.03 2.88
C ALA A 134 -12.48 -1.34 3.44
N ALA A 135 -13.71 -1.70 3.06
CA ALA A 135 -14.34 -2.94 3.47
C ALA A 135 -13.63 -4.16 2.84
N ASN A 136 -13.35 -4.11 1.54
CA ASN A 136 -12.63 -5.19 0.84
C ASN A 136 -11.20 -5.35 1.36
N ASN A 137 -10.53 -4.25 1.69
CA ASN A 137 -9.22 -4.27 2.33
C ASN A 137 -9.28 -5.01 3.68
N GLN A 138 -10.34 -4.83 4.47
CA GLN A 138 -10.48 -5.53 5.75
C GLN A 138 -10.62 -7.05 5.56
N VAL A 139 -11.44 -7.48 4.58
CA VAL A 139 -11.57 -8.90 4.22
C VAL A 139 -10.23 -9.47 3.78
N GLY A 140 -9.47 -8.75 2.94
CA GLY A 140 -8.16 -9.21 2.51
C GLY A 140 -7.15 -9.30 3.65
N ILE A 141 -7.15 -8.37 4.61
CA ILE A 141 -6.32 -8.48 5.83
C ILE A 141 -6.66 -9.76 6.62
N GLU A 142 -7.92 -10.17 6.68
CA GLU A 142 -8.34 -11.40 7.36
C GLU A 142 -7.82 -12.64 6.61
N ILE A 143 -8.00 -12.70 5.29
CA ILE A 143 -7.44 -13.77 4.44
C ILE A 143 -5.92 -13.87 4.61
N GLY A 144 -5.22 -12.73 4.52
CA GLY A 144 -3.77 -12.67 4.60
C GLY A 144 -3.20 -12.87 6.01
N SER A 145 -4.04 -12.94 7.04
CA SER A 145 -3.61 -13.30 8.40
C SER A 145 -3.21 -14.77 8.49
N HIS A 146 -3.69 -15.61 7.56
CA HIS A 146 -3.27 -16.99 7.40
C HIS A 146 -2.22 -17.08 6.28
N LYS A 147 -1.01 -17.53 6.63
CA LYS A 147 0.08 -17.63 5.65
C LYS A 147 -0.21 -18.76 4.67
N MET A 148 -0.31 -18.41 3.38
CA MET A 148 -0.46 -19.33 2.27
C MET A 148 0.37 -18.85 1.07
N ASN A 149 0.55 -19.71 0.07
CA ASN A 149 1.24 -19.31 -1.17
C ASN A 149 0.35 -18.38 -2.02
N ARG A 150 0.97 -17.65 -2.96
CA ARG A 150 0.29 -16.65 -3.80
C ARG A 150 -0.91 -17.20 -4.55
N LEU A 151 -0.75 -18.35 -5.19
CA LEU A 151 -1.80 -18.98 -5.98
C LEU A 151 -3.02 -19.33 -5.11
N LYS A 152 -2.80 -19.87 -3.91
CA LYS A 152 -3.87 -20.13 -2.95
C LYS A 152 -4.53 -18.84 -2.48
N THR A 153 -3.77 -17.78 -2.21
CA THR A 153 -4.34 -16.46 -1.86
C THR A 153 -5.24 -15.93 -2.97
N ILE A 154 -4.81 -16.02 -4.24
CA ILE A 154 -5.59 -15.56 -5.39
C ILE A 154 -6.91 -16.33 -5.48
N PHE A 155 -6.87 -17.66 -5.39
CA PHE A 155 -8.09 -18.48 -5.43
C PHE A 155 -9.03 -18.21 -4.25
N GLU A 156 -8.50 -18.02 -3.05
CA GLU A 156 -9.30 -17.66 -1.87
C GLU A 156 -10.03 -16.32 -2.06
N VAL A 157 -9.37 -15.34 -2.67
CA VAL A 157 -9.98 -14.03 -2.96
C VAL A 157 -11.06 -14.15 -4.05
N ILE A 158 -10.84 -14.97 -5.09
CA ILE A 158 -11.85 -15.24 -6.12
C ILE A 158 -13.08 -15.92 -5.51
N ASP A 159 -12.88 -16.99 -4.75
CA ASP A 159 -13.96 -17.71 -4.07
C ASP A 159 -14.73 -16.81 -3.09
N THR A 160 -14.02 -15.94 -2.36
CA THR A 160 -14.63 -14.93 -1.48
C THR A 160 -15.51 -13.94 -2.27
N LEU A 161 -15.06 -13.52 -3.44
CA LEU A 161 -15.82 -12.65 -4.34
C LEU A 161 -17.06 -13.37 -4.89
N GLU A 162 -16.93 -14.61 -5.36
CA GLU A 162 -18.03 -15.43 -5.90
C GLU A 162 -19.10 -15.71 -4.85
N LYS A 163 -18.71 -15.89 -3.59
CA LYS A 163 -19.61 -16.02 -2.43
C LYS A 163 -20.31 -14.71 -2.04
N GLY A 164 -20.06 -13.60 -2.74
CA GLY A 164 -20.69 -12.31 -2.48
C GLY A 164 -20.19 -11.63 -1.20
N LYS A 165 -19.01 -11.99 -0.71
CA LYS A 165 -18.44 -11.42 0.52
C LYS A 165 -17.65 -10.12 0.29
N LEU A 166 -17.35 -9.80 -0.97
CA LEU A 166 -16.71 -8.53 -1.34
C LEU A 166 -17.76 -7.54 -1.85
N LEU A 167 -17.60 -6.27 -1.50
CA LEU A 167 -18.46 -5.18 -1.96
C LEU A 167 -18.00 -4.68 -3.32
N TYR A 168 -18.96 -4.43 -4.20
CA TYR A 168 -18.77 -3.77 -5.49
C TYR A 168 -20.04 -2.99 -5.86
N ILE A 169 -19.92 -2.01 -6.74
CA ILE A 169 -20.96 -1.04 -7.13
C ILE A 169 -21.06 -0.99 -8.65
#